data_AF-A0AAW4HK03-F1
#
_entry.id   AF-A0AAW4HK03-F1
#
_cell.length_a   1.000
_cell.length_b   1.000
_cell.length_c   1.000
_cell.angle_alpha   90.00
_cell.angle_beta   90.00
_cell.angle_gamma   90.00
#
_symmetry.space_group_name_H-M   'P 1'
#
loop_
_entity.id
_entity.type
_entity.pdbx_description
1 polymer ?
#
loop_
_entity_poly.entity_id
_entity_poly.type
_entity_poly.pdbx_seq_one_letter_code
_entity_poly.pdbx_strand_id
1 'polypeptide(L)' 'LVARGPKSLETLRFVKSLGASAIVVLGNHDLHLLAVAHGIKKVKDKDRTAPIFTAPDKEELLTWLAQQPLMAEHDEFVM' A
#
# COMPACT_ATOMS: atom_id res chain seq x y z
N LEU A 1 -0.97 -2.77 -4.36
CA LEU A 1 -1.52 -1.40 -4.61
C LEU A 1 -0.46 -0.41 -5.07
N VAL A 2 0.77 -0.62 -4.64
CA VAL A 2 1.91 0.23 -4.98
C VAL A 2 2.91 -0.49 -5.88
N ALA A 3 3.90 0.27 -6.33
CA ALA A 3 5.07 -0.13 -7.09
C ALA A 3 4.92 -0.25 -8.62
N ARG A 4 6.02 0.03 -9.34
CA ARG A 4 6.22 -0.02 -10.81
C ARG A 4 5.37 0.96 -11.63
N GLY A 5 4.17 1.30 -11.18
CA GLY A 5 3.31 2.33 -11.78
C GLY A 5 3.73 3.76 -11.38
N PRO A 6 3.46 4.76 -12.24
CA PRO A 6 3.84 6.15 -11.98
C PRO A 6 2.99 6.85 -10.89
N LYS A 7 1.82 6.31 -10.54
CA LYS A 7 0.81 6.97 -9.69
C LYS A 7 0.52 6.22 -8.39
N SER A 8 1.54 5.62 -7.79
CA SER A 8 1.35 4.78 -6.58
C SER A 8 0.75 5.57 -5.40
N LEU A 9 1.10 6.84 -5.24
CA LEU A 9 0.57 7.70 -4.16
C LEU A 9 -0.93 7.99 -4.37
N GLU A 10 -1.31 8.37 -5.58
CA GLU A 10 -2.69 8.68 -5.95
C GLU A 10 -3.57 7.44 -5.88
N THR A 11 -3.07 6.29 -6.35
CA THR A 11 -3.76 5.01 -6.22
C THR A 11 -3.99 4.65 -4.75
N LEU A 12 -2.99 4.82 -3.89
CA LEU A 12 -3.13 4.51 -2.45
C LEU A 12 -4.19 5.39 -1.78
N ARG A 13 -4.17 6.71 -2.06
CA ARG A 13 -5.19 7.65 -1.57
C ARG A 13 -6.58 7.32 -2.08
N PHE A 14 -6.69 7.02 -3.38
CA PHE A 14 -7.96 6.68 -4.00
C PHE A 14 -8.57 5.43 -3.36
N VAL A 15 -7.81 4.34 -3.24
CA VAL A 15 -8.31 3.10 -2.65
C VAL A 15 -8.67 3.29 -1.18
N LYS A 16 -7.85 4.01 -0.40
CA LYS A 16 -8.20 4.39 0.98
C LYS A 16 -9.53 5.17 1.05
N SER A 17 -9.78 6.08 0.10
CA SER A 17 -10.99 6.89 0.07
C SER A 17 -12.28 6.11 -0.22
N LEU A 18 -12.18 4.90 -0.77
CA LEU A 18 -13.33 4.03 -1.01
C LEU A 18 -13.90 3.42 0.28
N GLY A 19 -13.15 3.45 1.39
CA GLY A 19 -13.62 2.95 2.68
C GLY A 19 -14.10 1.50 2.60
N ALA A 20 -15.31 1.25 3.12
CA ALA A 20 -15.90 -0.09 3.14
C ALA A 20 -16.27 -0.65 1.75
N SER A 21 -16.25 0.16 0.70
CA SER A 21 -16.52 -0.29 -0.67
C SER A 21 -15.33 -0.99 -1.34
N ALA A 22 -14.16 -1.02 -0.69
CA ALA A 22 -12.98 -1.71 -1.19
C ALA A 22 -12.42 -2.67 -0.13
N ILE A 23 -12.32 -3.95 -0.49
CA ILE A 23 -11.59 -4.95 0.30
C ILE A 23 -10.16 -5.00 -0.22
N VAL A 24 -9.20 -4.68 0.63
CA VAL A 24 -7.78 -4.63 0.28
C VAL A 24 -7.05 -5.75 1.00
N VAL A 25 -6.26 -6.52 0.26
CA VAL A 25 -5.31 -7.49 0.82
C VAL A 25 -3.87 -7.06 0.50
N LEU A 26 -2.97 -7.27 1.46
CA LEU A 26 -1.57 -6.90 1.36
C LEU A 26 -0.81 -7.80 0.40
N GLY A 27 -0.29 -7.22 -0.67
CA GLY A 27 0.63 -7.89 -1.58
C GLY A 27 2.10 -7.71 -1.20
N ASN A 28 2.98 -8.48 -1.84
CA ASN A 28 4.43 -8.44 -1.59
C ASN A 28 5.07 -7.05 -1.76
N HIS A 29 4.59 -6.24 -2.71
CA HIS A 29 5.09 -4.87 -2.91
C HIS A 29 4.63 -3.92 -1.82
N ASP A 30 3.43 -4.13 -1.29
CA ASP A 30 2.88 -3.33 -0.19
C ASP A 30 3.64 -3.67 1.11
N LEU A 31 3.91 -4.96 1.37
CA LEU A 31 4.78 -5.40 2.47
C LEU A 31 6.21 -4.86 2.34
N HIS A 32 6.76 -4.84 1.12
CA HIS A 32 8.08 -4.25 0.88
C HIS A 32 8.10 -2.75 1.17
N LEU A 33 7.05 -2.00 0.76
CA LEU A 33 6.91 -0.59 1.07
C LEU A 33 6.91 -0.35 2.59
N LEU A 34 6.15 -1.15 3.36
CA LEU A 34 6.10 -1.07 4.82
C LEU A 34 7.46 -1.36 5.46
N ALA A 35 8.19 -2.38 4.97
CA ALA A 35 9.54 -2.67 5.44
C ALA A 35 10.51 -1.51 5.19
N VAL A 36 10.37 -0.80 4.07
CA VAL A 36 11.16 0.39 3.77
C VAL A 36 10.76 1.56 4.69
N ALA A 37 9.47 1.75 4.95
CA ALA A 37 8.97 2.78 5.88
C ALA A 37 9.54 2.62 7.29
N HIS A 38 9.75 1.38 7.74
CA HIS A 38 10.36 1.08 9.04
C HIS A 38 11.89 0.99 9.01
N GLY A 39 12.55 1.35 7.91
CA GLY A 39 14.01 1.34 7.79
C GLY A 39 14.66 -0.05 7.71
N ILE A 40 13.87 -1.11 7.56
CA ILE A 40 14.34 -2.51 7.49
C ILE A 40 14.95 -2.82 6.12
N LYS A 41 14.41 -2.19 5.06
CA LYS A 41 14.87 -2.33 3.67
C LYS A 41 15.14 -0.97 3.06
N LYS A 42 15.97 -0.94 2.01
CA LYS A 42 16.20 0.27 1.20
C LYS A 42 15.15 0.40 0.11
N VAL A 43 14.79 1.63 -0.23
CA VAL A 43 13.98 1.94 -1.42
C VAL A 43 14.67 1.38 -2.66
N LYS A 44 13.90 0.77 -3.56
CA LYS A 44 14.38 0.38 -4.89
C LYS A 44 13.80 1.35 -5.90
N ASP A 45 14.65 2.00 -6.71
CA ASP A 45 14.21 3.03 -7.64
C ASP A 45 13.17 2.53 -8.65
N LYS A 46 13.29 1.26 -9.06
CA LYS A 46 12.32 0.59 -9.95
C LYS A 46 10.90 0.51 -9.38
N ASP A 47 10.75 0.60 -8.05
CA ASP A 47 9.44 0.53 -7.41
C ASP A 47 8.71 1.89 -7.50
N ARG A 48 9.39 3.02 -7.79
CA ARG A 48 8.76 4.35 -7.96
C ARG A 48 7.87 4.79 -6.78
N THR A 49 8.19 4.36 -5.56
CA THR A 49 7.42 4.65 -4.34
C THR A 49 7.90 5.88 -3.57
N ALA A 50 8.97 6.54 -4.04
CA ALA A 50 9.51 7.76 -3.43
C ALA A 50 8.44 8.83 -3.10
N PRO A 51 7.44 9.12 -3.96
CA PRO A 51 6.40 10.10 -3.65
C PRO A 51 5.59 9.80 -2.38
N ILE A 52 5.44 8.53 -2.01
CA ILE A 52 4.73 8.14 -0.77
C ILE A 52 5.51 8.58 0.45
N PHE A 53 6.84 8.45 0.45
CA PHE A 53 7.69 8.79 1.60
C PHE A 53 7.87 10.30 1.79
N THR A 54 7.64 11.10 0.75
CA THR A 54 7.73 12.58 0.80
C THR A 54 6.38 13.26 0.94
N ALA A 55 5.28 12.51 0.92
CA ALA A 55 3.94 13.06 1.04
C ALA A 55 3.66 13.55 2.48
N PRO A 56 2.89 14.65 2.65
CA PRO A 56 2.56 15.18 3.98
C PRO A 56 1.69 14.22 4.81
N ASP A 57 0.87 13.41 4.15
CA ASP A 57 -0.03 12.40 4.72
C ASP A 57 0.57 10.98 4.75
N LYS A 58 1.89 10.85 4.56
CA LYS A 58 2.57 9.54 4.47
C LYS A 58 2.29 8.65 5.68
N GLU A 59 2.26 9.22 6.88
CA GLU A 59 2.08 8.47 8.12
C GLU A 59 0.69 7.87 8.16
N GLU A 60 -0.33 8.66 7.86
CA GLU A 60 -1.71 8.21 7.75
C GLU A 60 -1.85 7.08 6.71
N LEU A 61 -1.25 7.26 5.52
CA LEU A 61 -1.33 6.28 4.44
C LEU A 61 -0.63 4.96 4.77
N LEU A 62 0.56 5.02 5.37
CA LEU A 62 1.34 3.84 5.73
C LEU A 62 0.73 3.10 6.93
N THR A 63 0.23 3.84 7.93
CA THR A 63 -0.50 3.26 9.07
C THR A 63 -1.77 2.56 8.60
N TRP A 64 -2.55 3.20 7.71
CA TRP A 64 -3.73 2.57 7.13
C TRP A 64 -3.38 1.30 6.34
N LEU A 65 -2.33 1.36 5.51
CA LEU A 65 -1.90 0.21 4.72
C LEU A 65 -1.45 -0.97 5.61
N ALA A 66 -0.72 -0.69 6.69
CA ALA A 66 -0.25 -1.71 7.62
C ALA A 66 -1.38 -2.46 8.36
N GLN A 67 -2.59 -1.90 8.40
CA GLN A 67 -3.76 -2.51 9.02
C GLN A 67 -4.56 -3.42 8.06
N GLN A 68 -4.20 -3.46 6.78
CA GLN A 68 -4.93 -4.28 5.80
C GLN A 68 -4.61 -5.77 6.00
N PRO A 69 -5.58 -6.68 5.78
CA PRO A 69 -5.38 -8.11 5.95
C PRO A 69 -4.44 -8.72 4.90
N LEU A 70 -3.94 -9.92 5.17
CA LEU A 70 -3.18 -10.73 4.20
C LEU A 70 -4.07 -11.63 3.33
N MET A 71 -5.31 -11.86 3.76
CA MET A 71 -6.27 -12.75 3.12
C MET A 71 -7.68 -12.21 3.34
N ALA A 72 -8.54 -12.32 2.35
CA ALA A 72 -9.96 -12.02 2.46
C ALA A 72 -10.78 -13.17 1.89
N GLU A 73 -11.87 -13.51 2.57
CA GLU A 73 -12.81 -14.51 2.11
C GLU A 73 -13.99 -13.81 1.43
N HIS A 74 -14.35 -14.29 0.25
CA HIS A 74 -15.57 -13.96 -0.48
C HIS A 74 -16.44 -15.21 -0.54
N ASP A 75 -17.76 -15.05 -0.61
CA ASP A 75 -18.73 -16.16 -0.54
C ASP A 75 -18.46 -17.29 -1.56
N GLU A 76 -17.81 -16.95 -2.68
CA GLU A 76 -17.48 -17.87 -3.77
C GLU A 76 -15.98 -18.14 -3.93
N PHE A 77 -15.10 -17.28 -3.39
CA PHE A 77 -13.67 -17.30 -3.66
C PHE A 77 -12.85 -16.84 -2.45
N VAL A 78 -11.66 -17.38 -2.26
CA VAL A 78 -10.69 -16.86 -1.27
C VAL A 78 -9.60 -16.11 -2.02
N MET A 79 -9.28 -14.91 -1.55
CA MET A 79 -8.27 -14.02 -2.14
C MET A 79 -7.12 -13.73 -1.17
#